data_AF-A0A146G7I8-F1
#
_entry.id   AF-A0A146G7I8-F1
#
_cell.length_a   1.000
_cell.length_b   1.000
_cell.length_c   1.000
_cell.angle_alpha   90.00
_cell.angle_beta   90.00
_cell.angle_gamma   90.00
#
_symmetry.space_group_name_H-M   'P 1'
#
loop_
_entity.id
_entity.type
_entity.pdbx_description
1 polymer ?
#
loop_
_entity_poly.entity_id
_entity_poly.type
_entity_poly.pdbx_seq_one_letter_code
_entity_poly.pdbx_strand_id
1 'polypeptide(L)'
;MAYSSYRDFVETLERHGELKRISSPVATELEITELADREMKSPGGGKALLIEKPTINGVVSPFPVAINTMGSWKRMALAIGAESVEAVAEELGMLMKAKPPTSIKEALKLFSTAIELRHAKPRKVKTGPCKEIIHRFDAPASHTGEWPAAPDVADLSTINTQPPTLLDIPILRCWPLDGGRFVTLPCVVTRDPDTGERNLGMYRVQVYDGQTTGMHWQLQKVAARHGRRYYETGQRMPVTIFLGGDPAFPFAATAPLPDGLDEFLLAGYLRRKSIDLVKCETNDLEVPADADFVIEGYIDPTEPLRMEGPFGDHTGYYTLPEPYPVFHVTAITHRKDAVYPATIVGIPPMEDFYMGAASVKLFMPIFKMNFPEIVDIALPAEGVFHNAVFVSIKKTYPMQAYKVMHGLWGMGQMMFTKYLVVVDHDVDVHNTSEVLFHLCANTDPQRDSMLTRGPADVLDHATSEIGIGGKMGIDATRKMAGEGFKRGWPPLIKMDPAVKAAVDRLKG
;
A
#
# COMPACT_ATOMS: atom_id res chain seq x y z
N MET A 1 20.82 2.93 -0.60
CA MET A 1 21.14 4.31 -1.04
C MET A 1 19.87 4.92 -1.60
N ALA A 2 19.67 6.22 -1.44
CA ALA A 2 18.55 6.96 -2.03
C ALA A 2 18.73 7.16 -3.55
N TYR A 3 17.65 6.96 -4.31
CA TYR A 3 17.65 7.11 -5.77
C TYR A 3 17.40 8.57 -6.16
N SER A 4 18.01 9.03 -7.25
CA SER A 4 17.81 10.41 -7.75
C SER A 4 16.59 10.57 -8.66
N SER A 5 15.95 9.46 -9.04
CA SER A 5 14.81 9.39 -9.95
C SER A 5 14.19 8.00 -9.92
N TYR A 6 12.96 7.86 -10.44
CA TYR A 6 12.39 6.53 -10.62
C TYR A 6 13.13 5.74 -11.71
N ARG A 7 13.65 6.42 -12.74
CA ARG A 7 14.54 5.83 -13.76
C ARG A 7 15.78 5.16 -13.16
N ASP A 8 16.47 5.82 -12.23
CA ASP A 8 17.64 5.27 -11.53
C ASP A 8 17.28 4.00 -10.74
N PHE A 9 16.10 3.97 -10.12
CA PHE A 9 15.60 2.74 -9.50
C PHE A 9 15.35 1.64 -10.53
N VAL A 10 14.68 1.92 -11.64
CA VAL A 10 14.45 0.96 -12.73
C VAL A 10 15.76 0.40 -13.28
N GLU A 11 16.77 1.24 -13.50
CA GLU A 11 18.11 0.79 -13.92
C GLU A 11 18.81 -0.04 -12.83
N THR A 12 18.56 0.26 -11.55
CA THR A 12 19.05 -0.57 -10.44
C THR A 12 18.42 -1.95 -10.46
N LEU A 13 17.12 -2.06 -10.72
CA LEU A 13 16.44 -3.35 -10.88
C LEU A 13 17.07 -4.16 -12.03
N GLU A 14 17.36 -3.51 -13.15
CA GLU A 14 18.04 -4.14 -14.29
C GLU A 14 19.42 -4.68 -13.91
N ARG A 15 20.25 -3.87 -13.23
CA ARG A 15 21.58 -4.28 -12.75
C ARG A 15 21.53 -5.49 -11.82
N HIS A 16 20.44 -5.66 -11.06
CA HIS A 16 20.24 -6.78 -10.14
C HIS A 16 19.51 -7.98 -10.77
N GLY A 17 19.23 -7.94 -12.08
CA GLY A 17 18.52 -8.99 -12.81
C GLY A 17 17.01 -9.05 -12.53
N GLU A 18 16.46 -8.04 -11.86
CA GLU A 18 15.08 -7.93 -11.38
C GLU A 18 14.13 -7.26 -12.38
N LEU A 19 14.63 -6.77 -13.52
CA LEU A 19 13.85 -6.10 -14.55
C LEU A 19 13.85 -6.90 -15.87
N LYS A 20 12.75 -6.82 -16.60
CA LYS A 20 12.63 -7.21 -18.01
C LYS A 20 12.16 -6.01 -18.83
N ARG A 21 12.89 -5.70 -19.90
CA ARG A 21 12.50 -4.66 -20.87
C ARG A 21 11.60 -5.26 -21.96
N ILE A 22 10.55 -4.52 -22.31
CA ILE A 22 9.65 -4.84 -23.41
C ILE A 22 9.75 -3.71 -24.44
N SER A 23 10.43 -3.96 -25.55
CA SER A 23 10.74 -2.97 -26.59
C SER A 23 9.68 -2.86 -27.69
N SER A 24 8.79 -3.85 -27.78
CA SER A 24 7.61 -3.83 -28.65
C SER A 24 6.56 -2.86 -28.10
N PRO A 25 5.76 -2.21 -28.94
CA PRO A 25 4.59 -1.47 -28.49
C PRO A 25 3.62 -2.37 -27.69
N VAL A 26 3.06 -1.85 -26.59
CA VAL A 26 2.09 -2.56 -25.75
C VAL A 26 1.03 -1.57 -25.25
N ALA A 27 -0.25 -1.93 -25.33
CA ALA A 27 -1.34 -1.05 -24.97
C ALA A 27 -1.50 -0.82 -23.47
N THR A 28 -1.75 0.43 -23.08
CA THR A 28 -2.17 0.78 -21.71
C THR A 28 -3.54 0.22 -21.36
N GLU A 29 -4.34 -0.12 -22.38
CA GLU A 29 -5.60 -0.82 -22.26
C GLU A 29 -5.35 -2.33 -22.18
N LEU A 30 -5.44 -2.89 -20.97
CA LEU A 30 -5.45 -4.33 -20.67
C LEU A 30 -4.13 -5.10 -20.95
N GLU A 31 -3.36 -4.77 -21.99
CA GLU A 31 -2.19 -5.56 -22.39
C GLU A 31 -1.04 -5.48 -21.39
N ILE A 32 -0.69 -4.27 -20.92
CA ILE A 32 0.33 -4.11 -19.86
C ILE A 32 -0.10 -4.85 -18.59
N THR A 33 -1.39 -4.82 -18.26
CA THR A 33 -1.94 -5.54 -17.10
C THR A 33 -1.76 -7.04 -17.23
N GLU A 34 -2.10 -7.64 -18.36
CA GLU A 34 -1.94 -9.08 -18.59
C GLU A 34 -0.47 -9.52 -18.48
N LEU A 35 0.45 -8.70 -18.99
CA LEU A 35 1.89 -8.98 -18.82
C LEU A 35 2.31 -8.91 -17.36
N ALA A 36 1.87 -7.87 -16.64
CA ALA A 36 2.20 -7.68 -15.24
C ALA A 36 1.59 -8.77 -14.34
N ASP A 37 0.33 -9.16 -14.57
CA ASP A 37 -0.38 -10.21 -13.82
C ASP A 37 0.37 -11.54 -13.86
N ARG A 38 0.85 -11.94 -15.05
CA ARG A 38 1.65 -13.16 -15.22
C ARG A 38 2.98 -13.12 -14.47
N GLU A 39 3.66 -11.98 -14.48
CA GLU A 39 4.90 -11.81 -13.74
C GLU A 39 4.64 -11.80 -12.22
N MET A 40 3.65 -11.05 -11.74
CA MET A 40 3.28 -10.99 -10.31
C MET A 40 2.90 -12.36 -9.73
N LYS A 41 2.26 -13.21 -10.53
CA LYS A 41 1.88 -14.59 -10.15
C LYS A 41 2.98 -15.64 -10.39
N SER A 42 4.09 -15.25 -11.01
CA SER A 42 5.23 -16.16 -11.15
C SER A 42 5.89 -16.41 -9.78
N PRO A 43 6.59 -17.56 -9.60
CA PRO A 43 7.28 -17.85 -8.34
C PRO A 43 8.17 -16.69 -7.88
N GLY A 44 8.00 -16.26 -6.62
CA GLY A 44 8.73 -15.12 -6.05
C GLY A 44 8.32 -13.74 -6.61
N GLY A 45 7.19 -13.65 -7.32
CA GLY A 45 6.66 -12.40 -7.87
C GLY A 45 7.23 -11.99 -9.24
N GLY A 46 7.90 -12.93 -9.93
CA GLY A 46 8.45 -12.71 -11.27
C GLY A 46 9.41 -11.52 -11.35
N LYS A 47 9.44 -10.83 -12.49
CA LYS A 47 10.25 -9.62 -12.69
C LYS A 47 9.43 -8.35 -12.75
N ALA A 48 10.05 -7.23 -12.42
CA ALA A 48 9.55 -5.93 -12.81
C ALA A 48 9.59 -5.78 -14.33
N LEU A 49 8.67 -5.02 -14.89
CA LEU A 49 8.60 -4.76 -16.33
C LEU A 49 8.86 -3.28 -16.61
N LEU A 50 9.68 -3.01 -17.62
CA LEU A 50 9.77 -1.69 -18.25
C LEU A 50 9.22 -1.79 -19.67
N ILE A 51 8.05 -1.21 -19.89
CA ILE A 51 7.43 -1.06 -21.20
C ILE A 51 8.02 0.20 -21.84
N GLU A 52 8.85 0.03 -22.86
CA GLU A 52 9.58 1.15 -23.47
C GLU A 52 8.71 1.99 -24.41
N LYS A 53 7.65 1.38 -24.96
CA LYS A 53 6.73 1.99 -25.92
C LYS A 53 5.27 1.70 -25.56
N PRO A 54 4.78 2.15 -24.39
CA PRO A 54 3.38 1.97 -24.07
C PRO A 54 2.54 2.77 -25.06
N THR A 55 1.43 2.21 -25.53
CA THR A 55 0.53 2.89 -26.47
C THR A 55 -0.75 3.30 -25.78
N ILE A 56 -1.09 4.57 -25.95
CA ILE A 56 -2.34 5.19 -25.52
C ILE A 56 -3.22 5.27 -26.77
N ASN A 57 -4.28 4.48 -26.83
CA ASN A 57 -5.18 4.43 -28.00
C ASN A 57 -4.42 4.14 -29.32
N GLY A 58 -3.41 3.27 -29.27
CA GLY A 58 -2.57 2.92 -30.40
C GLY A 58 -1.46 3.93 -30.75
N VAL A 59 -1.39 5.08 -30.06
CA VAL A 59 -0.31 6.06 -30.21
C VAL A 59 0.75 5.82 -29.14
N VAL A 60 2.01 5.70 -29.56
CA VAL A 60 3.13 5.51 -28.61
C VAL A 60 3.28 6.74 -27.71
N SER A 61 3.22 6.52 -26.41
CA SER A 61 3.48 7.56 -25.41
C SER A 61 4.97 7.93 -25.41
N PRO A 62 5.32 9.21 -25.19
CA PRO A 62 6.71 9.61 -24.97
C PRO A 62 7.28 9.10 -23.63
N PHE A 63 6.42 8.62 -22.72
CA PHE A 63 6.84 8.15 -21.40
C PHE A 63 6.80 6.62 -21.34
N PRO A 64 7.90 5.95 -20.96
CA PRO A 64 7.86 4.52 -20.66
C PRO A 64 7.07 4.26 -19.38
N VAL A 65 6.52 3.05 -19.24
CA VAL A 65 5.81 2.58 -18.04
C VAL A 65 6.66 1.54 -17.33
N ALA A 66 6.88 1.70 -16.03
CA ALA A 66 7.44 0.64 -15.19
C ALA A 66 6.40 0.12 -14.20
N ILE A 67 6.30 -1.21 -14.08
CA ILE A 67 5.28 -1.91 -13.30
C ILE A 67 5.85 -3.14 -12.61
N ASN A 68 5.21 -3.58 -11.51
CA ASN A 68 5.68 -4.69 -10.68
C ASN A 68 7.07 -4.42 -10.04
N THR A 69 7.38 -3.14 -9.80
CA THR A 69 8.70 -2.69 -9.34
C THR A 69 8.99 -2.98 -7.88
N MET A 70 7.98 -3.35 -7.11
CA MET A 70 8.01 -3.71 -5.68
C MET A 70 7.39 -5.09 -5.41
N GLY A 71 6.98 -5.84 -6.44
CA GLY A 71 6.29 -7.14 -6.26
C GLY A 71 7.21 -8.33 -6.00
N SER A 72 8.27 -8.16 -5.20
CA SER A 72 9.04 -9.27 -4.62
C SER A 72 9.81 -8.80 -3.38
N TRP A 73 10.21 -9.72 -2.50
CA TRP A 73 11.01 -9.39 -1.31
C TRP A 73 12.32 -8.68 -1.66
N LYS A 74 13.00 -9.12 -2.72
CA LYS A 74 14.25 -8.50 -3.17
C LYS A 74 14.01 -7.09 -3.73
N ARG A 75 12.95 -6.90 -4.51
CA ARG A 75 12.59 -5.57 -5.02
C ARG A 75 12.12 -4.63 -3.92
N MET A 76 11.40 -5.12 -2.92
CA MET A 76 11.07 -4.36 -1.72
C MET A 76 12.32 -3.90 -0.96
N ALA A 77 13.30 -4.80 -0.75
CA ALA A 77 14.56 -4.46 -0.10
C ALA A 77 15.33 -3.37 -0.89
N LEU A 78 15.40 -3.50 -2.22
CA LEU A 78 16.00 -2.49 -3.09
C LEU A 78 15.26 -1.14 -3.03
N ALA A 79 13.93 -1.16 -3.00
CA ALA A 79 13.10 0.04 -2.93
C ALA A 79 13.32 0.84 -1.63
N ILE A 80 13.51 0.15 -0.50
CA ILE A 80 13.83 0.80 0.79
C ILE A 80 15.34 0.94 1.02
N GLY A 81 16.16 0.65 0.01
CA GLY A 81 17.61 0.87 0.03
C GLY A 81 18.39 -0.01 1.01
N ALA A 82 17.94 -1.24 1.27
CA ALA A 82 18.48 -2.19 2.24
C ALA A 82 18.83 -3.57 1.64
N GLU A 83 19.56 -4.38 2.40
CA GLU A 83 19.91 -5.76 2.01
C GLU A 83 18.70 -6.71 2.05
N SER A 84 17.82 -6.50 3.02
CA SER A 84 16.56 -7.23 3.18
C SER A 84 15.55 -6.39 3.95
N VAL A 85 14.26 -6.77 3.89
CA VAL A 85 13.21 -6.13 4.70
C VAL A 85 13.41 -6.45 6.18
N GLU A 86 13.89 -7.64 6.50
CA GLU A 86 14.19 -8.10 7.85
C GLU A 86 15.27 -7.24 8.51
N ALA A 87 16.32 -6.88 7.77
CA ALA A 87 17.39 -6.02 8.30
C ALA A 87 16.85 -4.66 8.76
N VAL A 88 15.93 -4.07 8.00
CA VAL A 88 15.29 -2.80 8.36
C VAL A 88 14.34 -2.96 9.54
N ALA A 89 13.59 -4.08 9.58
CA ALA A 89 12.70 -4.38 10.72
C ALA A 89 13.47 -4.56 12.03
N GLU A 90 14.64 -5.22 11.98
CA GLU A 90 15.55 -5.35 13.11
C GLU A 90 16.08 -3.99 13.57
N GLU A 91 16.51 -3.14 12.63
CA GLU A 91 16.98 -1.77 12.90
C GLU A 91 15.90 -0.91 13.60
N LEU A 92 14.68 -0.90 13.05
CA LEU A 92 13.51 -0.22 13.64
C LEU A 92 13.19 -0.78 15.03
N GLY A 93 13.24 -2.11 15.20
CA GLY A 93 13.01 -2.77 16.47
C GLY A 93 14.03 -2.39 17.55
N MET A 94 15.29 -2.15 17.18
CA MET A 94 16.31 -1.66 18.10
C MET A 94 16.04 -0.22 18.55
N LEU A 95 15.61 0.65 17.63
CA LEU A 95 15.26 2.04 17.94
C LEU A 95 14.09 2.11 18.94
N MET A 96 13.06 1.30 18.73
CA MET A 96 11.88 1.27 19.59
C MET A 96 12.17 0.75 21.01
N LYS A 97 13.11 -0.18 21.17
CA LYS A 97 13.50 -0.74 22.47
C LYS A 97 14.49 0.15 23.24
N ALA A 98 14.92 1.27 22.66
CA ALA A 98 15.87 2.17 23.29
C ALA A 98 15.26 2.78 24.56
N LYS A 99 15.76 2.34 25.72
CA LYS A 99 15.41 2.95 27.02
C LYS A 99 16.03 4.35 27.12
N PRO A 100 15.48 5.26 27.95
CA PRO A 100 16.14 6.51 28.28
C PRO A 100 17.56 6.21 28.78
N PRO A 101 18.59 6.89 28.25
CA PRO A 101 19.97 6.55 28.55
C PRO A 101 20.24 6.71 30.05
N THR A 102 20.79 5.66 30.66
CA THR A 102 21.10 5.64 32.10
C THR A 102 22.55 6.04 32.38
N SER A 103 23.36 6.15 31.33
CA SER A 103 24.77 6.55 31.40
C SER A 103 25.16 7.54 30.30
N ILE A 104 26.25 8.29 30.51
CA ILE A 104 26.79 9.25 29.53
C ILE A 104 27.21 8.55 28.22
N LYS A 105 27.71 7.31 28.30
CA LYS A 105 28.07 6.51 27.11
C LYS A 105 26.85 6.08 26.31
N GLU A 106 25.77 5.68 26.97
CA GLU A 106 24.48 5.40 26.32
C GLU A 106 23.88 6.66 25.72
N ALA A 107 23.96 7.80 26.43
CA ALA A 107 23.47 9.08 25.92
C ALA A 107 24.23 9.51 24.67
N LEU A 108 25.57 9.34 24.63
CA LEU A 108 26.39 9.59 23.44
C LEU A 108 26.01 8.67 22.27
N LYS A 109 25.71 7.39 22.52
CA LYS A 109 25.26 6.44 21.49
C LYS A 109 23.87 6.79 20.94
N LEU A 110 22.93 7.13 21.82
CA LEU A 110 21.59 7.57 21.43
C LEU A 110 21.66 8.88 20.64
N PHE A 111 22.56 9.79 21.04
CA PHE A 111 22.82 11.04 20.34
C PHE A 111 23.44 10.83 18.95
N SER A 112 24.38 9.90 18.79
CA SER A 112 24.90 9.56 17.45
C SER A 112 23.83 8.96 16.55
N THR A 113 22.95 8.11 17.08
CA THR A 113 21.80 7.56 16.33
C THR A 113 20.76 8.64 16.00
N ALA A 114 20.54 9.61 16.90
CA ALA A 114 19.70 10.78 16.64
C ALA A 114 20.30 11.72 15.57
N ILE A 115 21.64 11.80 15.47
CA ILE A 115 22.32 12.51 14.38
C ILE A 115 22.10 11.79 13.04
N GLU A 116 22.08 10.46 13.00
CA GLU A 116 21.73 9.71 11.79
C GLU A 116 20.27 9.99 11.37
N LEU A 117 19.35 10.11 12.35
CA LEU A 117 17.97 10.53 12.12
C LEU A 117 17.83 11.99 11.63
N ARG A 118 18.84 12.85 11.84
CA ARG A 118 18.83 14.23 11.30
C ARG A 118 18.74 14.23 9.78
N HIS A 119 19.27 13.20 9.13
CA HIS A 119 19.16 13.05 7.69
C HIS A 119 17.75 12.66 7.23
N ALA A 120 16.84 12.21 8.09
CA ALA A 120 15.49 11.84 7.69
C ALA A 120 14.55 13.04 7.49
N LYS A 121 14.81 14.18 8.17
CA LYS A 121 13.90 15.34 8.11
C LYS A 121 13.87 15.96 6.71
N PRO A 122 12.67 16.21 6.13
CA PRO A 122 12.56 16.86 4.82
C PRO A 122 13.16 18.28 4.82
N ARG A 123 13.70 18.68 3.67
CA ARG A 123 14.28 20.01 3.42
C ARG A 123 13.49 20.72 2.35
N LYS A 124 13.32 22.03 2.46
CA LYS A 124 12.66 22.84 1.42
C LYS A 124 13.68 23.29 0.37
N VAL A 125 13.36 23.11 -0.90
CA VAL A 125 14.14 23.58 -2.04
C VAL A 125 13.31 24.50 -2.94
N LYS A 126 13.97 25.31 -3.77
CA LYS A 126 13.29 26.30 -4.63
C LYS A 126 12.75 25.69 -5.93
N THR A 127 13.39 24.66 -6.45
CA THR A 127 13.05 23.99 -7.70
C THR A 127 13.56 22.55 -7.67
N GLY A 128 13.16 21.74 -8.65
CA GLY A 128 13.56 20.34 -8.79
C GLY A 128 13.29 19.78 -10.19
N PRO A 129 13.82 18.59 -10.52
CA PRO A 129 13.54 17.88 -11.77
C PRO A 129 12.05 17.76 -12.12
N CYS A 130 11.17 17.61 -11.12
CA CYS A 130 9.73 17.52 -11.36
C CYS A 130 9.11 18.76 -12.04
N LYS A 131 9.83 19.89 -12.06
CA LYS A 131 9.40 21.16 -12.67
C LYS A 131 10.13 21.52 -13.96
N GLU A 132 10.81 20.58 -14.61
CA GLU A 132 11.51 20.85 -15.88
C GLU A 132 10.56 21.20 -17.02
N ILE A 133 9.37 20.60 -17.03
CA ILE A 133 8.27 20.90 -17.95
C ILE A 133 7.03 21.21 -17.11
N ILE A 134 6.35 22.31 -17.42
CA ILE A 134 5.21 22.82 -16.66
C ILE A 134 4.06 23.12 -17.62
N HIS A 135 2.91 22.49 -17.35
CA HIS A 135 1.65 22.73 -18.03
C HIS A 135 0.66 23.27 -17.02
N ARG A 136 0.07 24.43 -17.32
CA ARG A 136 -0.94 25.07 -16.47
C ARG A 136 -2.24 25.15 -17.23
N PHE A 137 -3.33 24.95 -16.50
CA PHE A 137 -4.67 24.99 -17.02
C PHE A 137 -5.49 26.01 -16.25
N ASP A 138 -6.47 26.61 -16.92
CA ASP A 138 -7.45 27.45 -16.25
C ASP A 138 -8.33 26.57 -15.36
N ALA A 139 -8.56 27.02 -14.12
CA ALA A 139 -9.45 26.32 -13.21
C ALA A 139 -10.85 26.22 -13.84
N PRO A 140 -11.45 25.02 -13.95
CA PRO A 140 -12.81 24.87 -14.44
C PRO A 140 -13.78 25.70 -13.58
N ALA A 141 -14.86 26.18 -14.20
CA ALA A 141 -15.96 26.75 -13.45
C ALA A 141 -16.55 25.69 -12.50
N SER A 142 -16.96 26.08 -11.30
CA SER A 142 -17.58 25.15 -10.36
C SER A 142 -18.84 24.55 -10.97
N HIS A 143 -19.02 23.24 -10.80
CA HIS A 143 -20.14 22.48 -11.36
C HIS A 143 -21.34 22.49 -10.41
N THR A 144 -22.52 22.84 -10.92
CA THR A 144 -23.76 22.97 -10.10
C THR A 144 -24.85 21.96 -10.46
N GLY A 145 -24.65 21.15 -11.51
CA GLY A 145 -25.63 20.19 -12.01
C GLY A 145 -25.20 18.73 -11.84
N GLU A 146 -25.96 17.80 -12.40
CA GLU A 146 -25.52 16.40 -12.48
C GLU A 146 -24.28 16.29 -13.38
N TRP A 147 -23.34 15.44 -12.98
CA TRP A 147 -22.19 15.13 -13.83
C TRP A 147 -22.62 14.25 -15.00
N PRO A 148 -22.06 14.46 -16.21
CA PRO A 148 -22.19 13.47 -17.26
C PRO A 148 -21.57 12.14 -16.80
N ALA A 149 -22.08 11.04 -17.37
CA ALA A 149 -21.43 9.74 -17.21
C ALA A 149 -19.93 9.85 -17.53
N ALA A 150 -19.11 9.04 -16.86
CA ALA A 150 -17.71 8.92 -17.27
C ALA A 150 -17.66 8.50 -18.76
N PRO A 151 -16.71 9.02 -19.56
CA PRO A 151 -16.61 8.66 -20.96
C PRO A 151 -16.51 7.16 -21.17
N ASP A 152 -17.08 6.65 -22.27
CA ASP A 152 -16.91 5.25 -22.62
C ASP A 152 -15.44 5.00 -22.94
N VAL A 153 -14.83 4.11 -22.16
CA VAL A 153 -13.43 3.73 -22.30
C VAL A 153 -13.15 2.98 -23.60
N ALA A 154 -14.19 2.49 -24.29
CA ALA A 154 -14.08 1.93 -25.64
C ALA A 154 -14.06 3.02 -26.74
N ASP A 155 -14.51 4.25 -26.43
CA ASP A 155 -14.52 5.36 -27.37
C ASP A 155 -13.27 6.23 -27.22
N LEU A 156 -12.23 5.80 -27.93
CA LEU A 156 -10.91 6.44 -27.97
C LEU A 156 -10.91 7.82 -28.66
N SER A 157 -12.04 8.24 -29.26
CA SER A 157 -12.14 9.45 -30.09
C SER A 157 -12.29 10.77 -29.30
N THR A 158 -12.47 10.69 -27.99
CA THR A 158 -12.84 11.83 -27.13
C THR A 158 -11.67 12.70 -26.64
N ILE A 159 -10.42 12.39 -27.03
CA ILE A 159 -9.23 13.05 -26.47
C ILE A 159 -8.85 14.29 -27.28
N ASN A 160 -8.92 15.46 -26.63
CA ASN A 160 -8.53 16.75 -27.17
C ASN A 160 -7.00 16.90 -27.18
N THR A 161 -6.39 17.12 -28.34
CA THR A 161 -4.95 16.93 -28.60
C THR A 161 -4.09 18.19 -28.40
N GLN A 162 -4.29 18.95 -27.31
CA GLN A 162 -3.52 20.16 -26.99
C GLN A 162 -2.96 20.06 -25.56
N PRO A 163 -1.72 20.54 -25.30
CA PRO A 163 -0.64 19.75 -24.68
C PRO A 163 -0.64 19.61 -23.14
N PRO A 164 0.05 18.58 -22.64
CA PRO A 164 -0.51 17.29 -22.26
C PRO A 164 -1.48 17.41 -21.08
N THR A 165 -2.64 16.84 -21.30
CA THR A 165 -3.67 16.62 -20.30
C THR A 165 -3.47 15.25 -19.64
N LEU A 166 -4.33 14.86 -18.70
CA LEU A 166 -4.32 13.50 -18.13
C LEU A 166 -4.43 12.39 -19.19
N LEU A 167 -4.99 12.70 -20.35
CA LEU A 167 -5.25 11.76 -21.43
C LEU A 167 -3.99 11.41 -22.25
N ASP A 168 -2.91 12.19 -22.11
CA ASP A 168 -1.64 12.02 -22.81
C ASP A 168 -0.59 11.25 -21.98
N ILE A 169 -0.90 10.99 -20.70
CA ILE A 169 -0.07 10.19 -19.79
C ILE A 169 -0.46 8.72 -19.94
N PRO A 170 0.48 7.76 -19.91
CA PRO A 170 0.18 6.34 -20.12
C PRO A 170 -0.46 5.69 -18.88
N ILE A 171 -1.64 6.20 -18.50
CA ILE A 171 -2.48 5.73 -17.40
C ILE A 171 -3.22 4.47 -17.87
N LEU A 172 -3.22 3.41 -17.05
CA LEU A 172 -3.71 2.10 -17.44
C LEU A 172 -5.23 1.99 -17.27
N ARG A 173 -5.88 1.26 -18.18
CA ARG A 173 -7.15 0.57 -17.90
C ARG A 173 -6.79 -0.87 -17.57
N CYS A 174 -6.99 -1.28 -16.32
CA CYS A 174 -6.40 -2.52 -15.83
C CYS A 174 -7.21 -3.72 -16.28
N TRP A 175 -8.52 -3.71 -16.02
CA TRP A 175 -9.42 -4.82 -16.23
C TRP A 175 -10.57 -4.50 -17.21
N PRO A 176 -11.16 -5.53 -17.85
CA PRO A 176 -12.19 -5.32 -18.86
C PRO A 176 -13.41 -4.51 -18.41
N LEU A 177 -13.86 -4.65 -17.15
CA LEU A 177 -15.03 -3.91 -16.64
C LEU A 177 -14.66 -2.65 -15.84
N ASP A 178 -13.39 -2.25 -15.85
CA ASP A 178 -13.00 -0.97 -15.25
C ASP A 178 -13.74 0.18 -15.94
N GLY A 179 -14.30 1.10 -15.15
CA GLY A 179 -15.07 2.26 -15.62
C GLY A 179 -14.22 3.35 -16.27
N GLY A 180 -12.90 3.19 -16.32
CA GLY A 180 -11.98 4.20 -16.82
C GLY A 180 -10.52 3.75 -16.78
N ARG A 181 -9.64 4.71 -17.05
CA ARG A 181 -8.22 4.60 -16.71
C ARG A 181 -8.02 5.03 -15.27
N PHE A 182 -7.09 4.39 -14.57
CA PHE A 182 -6.81 4.65 -13.17
C PHE A 182 -5.33 4.93 -12.95
N VAL A 183 -5.03 5.98 -12.18
CA VAL A 183 -3.71 6.16 -11.59
C VAL A 183 -3.61 5.20 -10.41
N THR A 184 -2.73 4.20 -10.49
CA THR A 184 -2.69 3.06 -9.57
C THR A 184 -1.59 3.10 -8.51
N LEU A 185 -0.51 3.88 -8.72
CA LEU A 185 0.53 4.17 -7.71
C LEU A 185 0.60 5.65 -7.27
N PRO A 186 -0.52 6.38 -7.11
CA PRO A 186 -0.47 7.79 -6.77
C PRO A 186 0.00 8.02 -5.34
N CYS A 187 0.83 9.03 -5.16
CA CYS A 187 1.17 9.60 -3.86
C CYS A 187 0.40 10.90 -3.67
N VAL A 188 -0.69 10.86 -2.91
CA VAL A 188 -1.63 11.97 -2.72
C VAL A 188 -1.27 12.76 -1.47
N VAL A 189 -0.92 14.03 -1.66
CA VAL A 189 -0.61 14.98 -0.61
C VAL A 189 -1.84 15.82 -0.29
N THR A 190 -2.21 15.86 0.98
CA THR A 190 -3.24 16.75 1.51
C THR A 190 -2.73 17.45 2.77
N ARG A 191 -3.44 18.49 3.20
CA ARG A 191 -3.12 19.26 4.40
C ARG A 191 -4.37 19.54 5.21
N ASP A 192 -4.28 19.40 6.52
CA ASP A 192 -5.32 19.84 7.44
C ASP A 192 -5.41 21.38 7.43
N PRO A 193 -6.59 21.98 7.21
CA PRO A 193 -6.72 23.43 7.12
C PRO A 193 -6.56 24.15 8.46
N ASP A 194 -6.80 23.47 9.59
CA ASP A 194 -6.75 24.06 10.93
C ASP A 194 -5.35 23.90 11.56
N THR A 195 -4.76 22.69 11.48
CA THR A 195 -3.45 22.41 12.09
C THR A 195 -2.28 22.62 11.13
N GLY A 196 -2.54 22.56 9.82
CA GLY A 196 -1.52 22.58 8.79
C GLY A 196 -0.73 21.27 8.68
N GLU A 197 -1.14 20.20 9.37
CA GLU A 197 -0.53 18.87 9.29
C GLU A 197 -0.65 18.31 7.88
N ARG A 198 0.43 17.68 7.40
CA ARG A 198 0.47 17.02 6.10
C ARG A 198 0.06 15.56 6.24
N ASN A 199 -0.57 15.04 5.19
CA ASN A 199 -0.73 13.61 4.97
C ASN A 199 -0.22 13.23 3.57
N LEU A 200 0.48 12.10 3.49
CA LEU A 200 0.79 11.42 2.24
C LEU A 200 0.08 10.06 2.23
N GLY A 201 -0.88 9.88 1.32
CA GLY A 201 -1.63 8.63 1.20
C GLY A 201 -1.66 8.11 -0.24
N MET A 202 -1.94 6.80 -0.39
CA MET A 202 -2.19 6.18 -1.69
C MET A 202 -3.70 5.93 -1.87
N TYR A 203 -4.29 6.56 -2.88
CA TYR A 203 -5.73 6.47 -3.21
C TYR A 203 -5.86 6.34 -4.72
N ARG A 204 -6.57 5.33 -5.24
CA ARG A 204 -6.77 5.22 -6.69
C ARG A 204 -7.51 6.44 -7.24
N VAL A 205 -7.17 6.83 -8.46
CA VAL A 205 -7.72 8.03 -9.10
C VAL A 205 -8.23 7.69 -10.49
N GLN A 206 -9.55 7.75 -10.69
CA GLN A 206 -10.16 7.50 -12.01
C GLN A 206 -10.04 8.74 -12.88
N VAL A 207 -9.54 8.59 -14.10
CA VAL A 207 -9.55 9.66 -15.08
C VAL A 207 -10.92 9.75 -15.73
N TYR A 208 -11.54 10.93 -15.67
CA TYR A 208 -12.78 11.19 -16.40
C TYR A 208 -12.51 11.90 -17.71
N ASP A 209 -11.62 12.90 -17.74
CA ASP A 209 -11.27 13.64 -18.95
C ASP A 209 -9.85 14.22 -18.82
N GLY A 210 -9.50 15.21 -19.64
CA GLY A 210 -8.16 15.81 -19.63
C GLY A 210 -7.79 16.54 -18.34
N GLN A 211 -8.77 16.99 -17.55
CA GLN A 211 -8.55 17.85 -16.38
C GLN A 211 -9.35 17.45 -15.14
N THR A 212 -10.19 16.41 -15.20
CA THR A 212 -10.97 15.96 -14.04
C THR A 212 -10.80 14.48 -13.75
N THR A 213 -10.83 14.15 -12.45
CA THR A 213 -10.70 12.78 -11.96
C THR A 213 -11.62 12.50 -10.77
N GLY A 214 -11.90 11.23 -10.49
CA GLY A 214 -12.53 10.77 -9.25
C GLY A 214 -11.48 10.49 -8.18
N MET A 215 -11.62 11.09 -7.00
CA MET A 215 -10.69 10.90 -5.87
C MET A 215 -11.24 9.87 -4.87
N HIS A 216 -10.82 8.61 -4.99
CA HIS A 216 -11.31 7.52 -4.15
C HIS A 216 -10.49 7.40 -2.84
N TRP A 217 -10.69 8.34 -1.91
CA TRP A 217 -10.26 8.14 -0.53
C TRP A 217 -11.38 7.49 0.31
N GLN A 218 -11.05 6.45 1.06
CA GLN A 218 -12.05 5.77 1.89
C GLN A 218 -12.36 6.58 3.16
N LEU A 219 -13.55 6.35 3.73
CA LEU A 219 -14.11 7.08 4.88
C LEU A 219 -13.18 7.19 6.10
N GLN A 220 -12.38 6.15 6.36
CA GLN A 220 -11.51 6.04 7.53
C GLN A 220 -10.08 6.54 7.28
N LYS A 221 -9.77 7.07 6.09
CA LYS A 221 -8.42 7.55 5.75
C LYS A 221 -8.22 8.99 6.19
N VAL A 222 -6.95 9.36 6.43
CA VAL A 222 -6.57 10.70 6.91
C VAL A 222 -6.99 11.80 5.93
N ALA A 223 -6.89 11.59 4.61
CA ALA A 223 -7.36 12.58 3.64
C ALA A 223 -8.87 12.86 3.75
N ALA A 224 -9.69 11.85 4.04
CA ALA A 224 -11.12 12.05 4.30
C ALA A 224 -11.34 12.84 5.60
N ARG A 225 -10.51 12.63 6.63
CA ARG A 225 -10.51 13.44 7.86
C ARG A 225 -10.17 14.91 7.57
N HIS A 226 -9.10 15.17 6.81
CA HIS A 226 -8.75 16.55 6.39
C HIS A 226 -9.90 17.19 5.59
N GLY A 227 -10.52 16.41 4.69
CA GLY A 227 -11.65 16.84 3.87
C GLY A 227 -12.83 17.37 4.69
N ARG A 228 -13.17 16.77 5.85
CA ARG A 228 -14.33 17.17 6.68
C ARG A 228 -14.40 18.68 6.90
N ARG A 229 -13.27 19.29 7.25
CA ARG A 229 -13.21 20.72 7.55
C ARG A 229 -13.38 21.60 6.30
N TYR A 230 -12.89 21.15 5.16
CA TYR A 230 -13.15 21.81 3.87
C TYR A 230 -14.63 21.72 3.47
N TYR A 231 -15.28 20.57 3.68
CA TYR A 231 -16.73 20.41 3.44
C TYR A 231 -17.58 21.29 4.35
N GLU A 232 -17.22 21.43 5.63
CA GLU A 232 -17.92 22.32 6.56
C GLU A 232 -17.84 23.80 6.19
N THR A 233 -16.70 24.23 5.64
CA THR A 233 -16.43 25.64 5.31
C THR A 233 -16.75 26.00 3.87
N GLY A 234 -16.92 25.01 2.99
CA GLY A 234 -17.06 25.21 1.54
C GLY A 234 -15.79 25.71 0.86
N GLN A 235 -14.64 25.71 1.55
CA GLN A 235 -13.37 26.13 0.99
C GLN A 235 -12.81 25.03 0.08
N ARG A 236 -12.32 25.41 -1.12
CA ARG A 236 -11.61 24.48 -1.99
C ARG A 236 -10.42 23.83 -1.28
N MET A 237 -10.39 22.51 -1.30
CA MET A 237 -9.34 21.70 -0.69
C MET A 237 -8.18 21.55 -1.68
N PRO A 238 -6.98 22.08 -1.40
CA PRO A 238 -5.83 21.83 -2.26
C PRO A 238 -5.43 20.36 -2.18
N VAL A 239 -5.21 19.75 -3.33
CA VAL A 239 -4.74 18.36 -3.44
C VAL A 239 -3.62 18.32 -4.47
N THR A 240 -2.60 17.52 -4.21
CA THR A 240 -1.54 17.26 -5.20
C THR A 240 -1.20 15.80 -5.22
N ILE A 241 -1.11 15.23 -6.40
CA ILE A 241 -0.68 13.85 -6.63
C ILE A 241 0.72 13.91 -7.22
N PHE A 242 1.66 13.14 -6.71
CA PHE A 242 2.92 12.90 -7.41
C PHE A 242 3.10 11.41 -7.74
N LEU A 243 3.90 11.14 -8.76
CA LEU A 243 4.25 9.82 -9.25
C LEU A 243 5.76 9.78 -9.48
N GLY A 244 6.38 8.65 -9.15
CA GLY A 244 7.81 8.42 -9.38
C GLY A 244 8.67 9.08 -8.31
N GLY A 245 9.89 9.46 -8.68
CA GLY A 245 10.95 9.75 -7.72
C GLY A 245 11.46 8.50 -7.04
N ASP A 246 11.78 8.60 -5.75
CA ASP A 246 12.29 7.47 -4.97
C ASP A 246 11.17 6.44 -4.69
N PRO A 247 11.39 5.13 -4.93
CA PRO A 247 10.40 4.08 -4.68
C PRO A 247 10.01 3.93 -3.20
N ALA A 248 10.74 4.53 -2.26
CA ALA A 248 10.31 4.58 -0.87
C ALA A 248 9.04 5.41 -0.65
N PHE A 249 8.71 6.35 -1.55
CA PHE A 249 7.51 7.20 -1.42
C PHE A 249 6.18 6.43 -1.50
N PRO A 250 5.91 5.64 -2.56
CA PRO A 250 4.68 4.86 -2.63
C PRO A 250 4.58 3.85 -1.48
N PHE A 251 5.70 3.25 -1.05
CA PHE A 251 5.69 2.39 0.13
C PHE A 251 5.28 3.17 1.40
N ALA A 252 5.92 4.31 1.68
CA ALA A 252 5.61 5.14 2.84
C ALA A 252 4.17 5.66 2.84
N ALA A 253 3.61 5.97 1.66
CA ALA A 253 2.22 6.39 1.49
C ALA A 253 1.17 5.31 1.86
N THR A 254 1.62 4.04 1.97
CA THR A 254 0.78 2.90 2.38
C THR A 254 1.07 2.42 3.80
N ALA A 255 2.13 2.93 4.44
CA ALA A 255 2.57 2.46 5.74
C ALA A 255 1.57 2.87 6.85
N PRO A 256 1.18 1.96 7.76
CA PRO A 256 0.26 2.26 8.85
C PRO A 256 0.98 3.01 9.99
N LEU A 257 1.32 4.27 9.75
CA LEU A 257 2.00 5.10 10.74
C LEU A 257 1.05 5.58 11.85
N PRO A 258 1.53 5.74 13.09
CA PRO A 258 0.78 6.43 14.14
C PRO A 258 0.50 7.89 13.76
N ASP A 259 -0.63 8.42 14.23
CA ASP A 259 -0.99 9.84 14.08
C ASP A 259 0.16 10.77 14.54
N GLY A 260 0.42 11.81 13.74
CA GLY A 260 1.46 12.80 13.98
C GLY A 260 2.85 12.44 13.44
N LEU A 261 3.04 11.21 12.93
CA LEU A 261 4.26 10.83 12.22
C LEU A 261 4.11 11.04 10.71
N ASP A 262 4.92 11.94 10.17
CA ASP A 262 4.94 12.30 8.74
C ASP A 262 5.57 11.20 7.87
N GLU A 263 4.88 10.78 6.81
CA GLU A 263 5.34 9.70 5.94
C GLU A 263 6.64 10.05 5.21
N PHE A 264 6.89 11.34 4.93
CA PHE A 264 8.18 11.76 4.36
C PHE A 264 9.33 11.57 5.36
N LEU A 265 9.08 11.62 6.67
CA LEU A 265 10.09 11.28 7.66
C LEU A 265 10.42 9.79 7.59
N LEU A 266 9.41 8.91 7.45
CA LEU A 266 9.63 7.49 7.24
C LEU A 266 10.41 7.24 5.94
N ALA A 267 9.98 7.80 4.82
CA ALA A 267 10.68 7.63 3.55
C ALA A 267 12.13 8.13 3.61
N GLY A 268 12.37 9.29 4.25
CA GLY A 268 13.71 9.84 4.48
C GLY A 268 14.60 8.95 5.34
N TYR A 269 14.01 8.30 6.36
CA TYR A 269 14.68 7.31 7.20
C TYR A 269 15.06 6.06 6.39
N LEU A 270 14.09 5.44 5.70
CA LEU A 270 14.29 4.22 4.92
C LEU A 270 15.39 4.41 3.87
N ARG A 271 15.32 5.50 3.10
CA ARG A 271 16.30 5.81 2.06
C ARG A 271 17.64 6.34 2.59
N ARG A 272 17.77 6.55 3.90
CA ARG A 272 18.94 7.12 4.60
C ARG A 272 19.35 8.50 4.07
N LYS A 273 18.40 9.28 3.54
CA LYS A 273 18.65 10.59 2.94
C LYS A 273 17.42 11.48 3.02
N SER A 274 17.67 12.76 3.27
CA SER A 274 16.64 13.79 3.38
C SER A 274 15.89 13.92 2.06
N ILE A 275 14.59 14.14 2.15
CA ILE A 275 13.76 14.43 0.99
C ILE A 275 13.80 15.94 0.75
N ASP A 276 14.14 16.32 -0.47
CA ASP A 276 14.03 17.70 -0.92
C ASP A 276 12.60 17.92 -1.41
N LEU A 277 11.86 18.75 -0.69
CA LEU A 277 10.48 19.11 -0.99
C LEU A 277 10.45 20.47 -1.71
N VAL A 278 9.69 20.53 -2.79
CA VAL A 278 9.43 21.75 -3.56
C VAL A 278 7.96 22.11 -3.45
N LYS A 279 7.68 23.40 -3.29
CA LYS A 279 6.30 23.93 -3.31
C LYS A 279 5.67 23.69 -4.68
N CYS A 280 4.39 23.34 -4.74
CA CYS A 280 3.62 23.23 -5.98
C CYS A 280 3.51 24.58 -6.74
N GLU A 281 3.15 24.53 -8.02
CA GLU A 281 2.99 25.68 -8.92
C GLU A 281 1.68 26.46 -8.69
N THR A 282 0.60 25.75 -8.35
CA THR A 282 -0.78 26.26 -8.31
C THR A 282 -1.41 26.19 -6.91
N ASN A 283 -0.73 25.57 -5.95
CA ASN A 283 -1.15 25.54 -4.55
C ASN A 283 0.06 25.55 -3.57
N ASP A 284 -0.21 25.61 -2.27
CA ASP A 284 0.81 25.71 -1.21
C ASP A 284 1.33 24.36 -0.68
N LEU A 285 0.92 23.24 -1.28
CA LEU A 285 1.44 21.93 -0.90
C LEU A 285 2.90 21.76 -1.37
N GLU A 286 3.56 20.76 -0.81
CA GLU A 286 4.95 20.45 -1.11
C GLU A 286 5.08 18.97 -1.50
N VAL A 287 5.82 18.70 -2.56
CA VAL A 287 6.07 17.36 -3.11
C VAL A 287 7.57 17.10 -3.26
N PRO A 288 8.01 15.83 -3.39
CA PRO A 288 9.41 15.53 -3.66
C PRO A 288 9.89 16.19 -4.96
N ALA A 289 11.02 16.87 -4.89
CA ALA A 289 11.64 17.57 -6.02
C ALA A 289 12.09 16.60 -7.12
N ASP A 290 12.36 15.34 -6.77
CA ASP A 290 12.79 14.25 -7.66
C ASP A 290 11.63 13.45 -8.27
N ALA A 291 10.37 13.81 -8.00
CA ALA A 291 9.20 13.16 -8.61
C ALA A 291 9.23 13.20 -10.15
N ASP A 292 8.67 12.17 -10.79
CA ASP A 292 8.60 12.07 -12.24
C ASP A 292 7.44 12.89 -12.81
N PHE A 293 6.27 12.82 -12.16
CA PHE A 293 5.09 13.62 -12.48
C PHE A 293 4.50 14.23 -11.20
N VAL A 294 3.93 15.42 -11.33
CA VAL A 294 3.13 16.10 -10.30
C VAL A 294 1.86 16.63 -10.96
N ILE A 295 0.71 16.23 -10.43
CA ILE A 295 -0.62 16.64 -10.86
C ILE A 295 -1.22 17.46 -9.72
N GLU A 296 -1.38 18.75 -9.94
CA GLU A 296 -1.81 19.72 -8.95
C GLU A 296 -3.25 20.16 -9.21
N GLY A 297 -3.98 20.46 -8.14
CA GLY A 297 -5.37 20.86 -8.29
C GLY A 297 -6.08 21.10 -6.98
N TYR A 298 -7.40 20.94 -7.03
CA TYR A 298 -8.27 21.08 -5.86
C TYR A 298 -9.50 20.17 -5.96
N ILE A 299 -10.13 19.94 -4.82
CA ILE A 299 -11.50 19.46 -4.71
C ILE A 299 -12.38 20.64 -4.28
N ASP A 300 -13.51 20.84 -4.95
CA ASP A 300 -14.50 21.83 -4.57
C ASP A 300 -15.60 21.14 -3.74
N PRO A 301 -15.68 21.40 -2.42
CA PRO A 301 -16.63 20.72 -1.55
C PRO A 301 -18.11 21.07 -1.82
N THR A 302 -18.34 22.11 -2.62
CA THR A 302 -19.69 22.59 -2.96
C THR A 302 -20.28 21.89 -4.18
N GLU A 303 -19.47 21.12 -4.92
CA GLU A 303 -19.90 20.39 -6.10
C GLU A 303 -20.52 19.03 -5.73
N PRO A 304 -21.45 18.52 -6.56
CA PRO A 304 -21.93 17.16 -6.39
C PRO A 304 -20.81 16.15 -6.64
N LEU A 305 -20.90 14.99 -5.99
CA LEU A 305 -19.99 13.87 -6.23
C LEU A 305 -20.25 13.24 -7.61
N ARG A 306 -19.23 12.61 -8.20
CA ARG A 306 -19.32 11.91 -9.50
C ARG A 306 -19.08 10.42 -9.31
N MET A 307 -19.74 9.58 -10.13
CA MET A 307 -19.55 8.13 -10.07
C MET A 307 -18.13 7.74 -10.45
N GLU A 308 -17.43 7.09 -9.52
CA GLU A 308 -16.17 6.39 -9.73
C GLU A 308 -16.45 4.89 -9.86
N GLY A 309 -15.63 4.17 -10.64
CA GLY A 309 -15.76 2.73 -10.85
C GLY A 309 -16.67 2.34 -12.03
N PRO A 310 -16.89 1.03 -12.27
CA PRO A 310 -16.38 -0.09 -11.46
C PRO A 310 -14.85 -0.19 -11.53
N PHE A 311 -14.23 -0.91 -10.60
CA PHE A 311 -12.77 -1.10 -10.57
C PHE A 311 -12.42 -2.50 -10.08
N GLY A 312 -11.60 -3.24 -10.82
CA GLY A 312 -11.10 -4.54 -10.37
C GLY A 312 -10.10 -4.36 -9.23
N ASP A 313 -10.48 -4.82 -8.04
CA ASP A 313 -9.77 -4.50 -6.78
C ASP A 313 -8.94 -5.68 -6.25
N HIS A 314 -8.12 -5.44 -5.23
CA HIS A 314 -7.31 -6.44 -4.51
C HIS A 314 -8.14 -7.59 -3.92
N THR A 315 -9.47 -7.42 -3.83
CA THR A 315 -10.39 -8.49 -3.44
C THR A 315 -10.49 -9.60 -4.48
N GLY A 316 -10.05 -9.35 -5.72
CA GLY A 316 -10.27 -10.20 -6.88
C GLY A 316 -11.63 -9.98 -7.56
N TYR A 317 -12.42 -9.03 -7.07
CA TYR A 317 -13.74 -8.66 -7.59
C TYR A 317 -13.76 -7.19 -8.01
N TYR A 318 -14.76 -6.85 -8.83
CA TYR A 318 -15.03 -5.45 -9.15
C TYR A 318 -15.75 -4.77 -7.98
N THR A 319 -15.17 -3.70 -7.47
CA THR A 319 -15.89 -2.76 -6.60
C THR A 319 -16.96 -2.06 -7.42
N LEU A 320 -18.15 -1.90 -6.81
CA LEU A 320 -19.30 -1.26 -7.46
C LEU A 320 -19.05 0.24 -7.67
N PRO A 321 -19.71 0.85 -8.67
CA PRO A 321 -19.64 2.29 -8.84
C PRO A 321 -20.25 3.06 -7.66
N GLU A 322 -19.56 4.09 -7.19
CA GLU A 322 -19.96 4.89 -6.03
C GLU A 322 -19.62 6.39 -6.22
N PRO A 323 -20.33 7.31 -5.53
CA PRO A 323 -20.05 8.74 -5.60
C PRO A 323 -18.76 9.12 -4.87
N TYR A 324 -17.82 9.73 -5.58
CA TYR A 324 -16.60 10.30 -5.03
C TYR A 324 -16.38 11.77 -5.43
N PRO A 325 -15.54 12.52 -4.67
CA PRO A 325 -15.22 13.90 -5.01
C PRO A 325 -14.50 14.02 -6.34
N VAL A 326 -14.75 15.11 -7.06
CA VAL A 326 -14.05 15.42 -8.31
C VAL A 326 -12.80 16.24 -7.99
N PHE A 327 -11.64 15.73 -8.40
CA PHE A 327 -10.37 16.45 -8.36
C PHE A 327 -10.15 17.16 -9.70
N HIS A 328 -10.05 18.49 -9.63
CA HIS A 328 -9.85 19.39 -10.76
C HIS A 328 -8.37 19.72 -10.90
N VAL A 329 -7.78 19.36 -12.04
CA VAL A 329 -6.37 19.58 -12.34
C VAL A 329 -6.15 21.00 -12.83
N THR A 330 -5.24 21.72 -12.18
CA THR A 330 -4.81 23.09 -12.53
C THR A 330 -3.39 23.15 -13.07
N ALA A 331 -2.57 22.13 -12.79
CA ALA A 331 -1.27 21.97 -13.44
C ALA A 331 -0.81 20.52 -13.50
N ILE A 332 -0.04 20.20 -14.54
CA ILE A 332 0.76 18.98 -14.63
C ILE A 332 2.21 19.43 -14.85
N THR A 333 3.10 19.02 -13.94
CA THR A 333 4.55 19.22 -14.09
C THR A 333 5.24 17.88 -14.15
N HIS A 334 6.30 17.79 -14.94
CA HIS A 334 7.08 16.56 -15.04
C HIS A 334 8.53 16.84 -15.41
N ARG A 335 9.39 15.86 -15.12
CA ARG A 335 10.77 15.82 -15.60
C ARG A 335 10.83 15.43 -17.09
N LYS A 336 11.89 15.80 -17.79
CA LYS A 336 12.03 15.51 -19.24
C LYS A 336 12.17 14.02 -19.57
N ASP A 337 12.83 13.27 -18.70
CA ASP A 337 13.13 11.85 -18.86
C ASP A 337 12.25 10.94 -17.98
N ALA A 338 11.01 11.39 -17.70
CA ALA A 338 10.09 10.74 -16.78
C ALA A 338 9.81 9.28 -17.15
N VAL A 339 9.67 8.43 -16.12
CA VAL A 339 9.15 7.07 -16.21
C VAL A 339 7.84 7.02 -15.42
N TYR A 340 6.77 6.55 -16.04
CA TYR A 340 5.47 6.44 -15.38
C TYR A 340 5.42 5.18 -14.51
N PRO A 341 5.35 5.29 -13.17
CA PRO A 341 5.12 4.14 -12.30
C PRO A 341 3.66 3.70 -12.40
N ALA A 342 3.44 2.40 -12.54
CA ALA A 342 2.13 1.78 -12.45
C ALA A 342 2.18 0.53 -11.59
N THR A 343 1.04 0.18 -11.02
CA THR A 343 0.78 -1.16 -10.47
C THR A 343 -0.58 -1.65 -10.95
N ILE A 344 -0.90 -2.90 -10.65
CA ILE A 344 -2.24 -3.48 -10.79
C ILE A 344 -2.62 -4.14 -9.47
N VAL A 345 -3.92 -4.18 -9.21
CA VAL A 345 -4.51 -4.98 -8.13
C VAL A 345 -5.54 -5.92 -8.74
N GLY A 346 -5.82 -7.03 -8.08
CA GLY A 346 -6.71 -8.08 -8.59
C GLY A 346 -6.68 -9.28 -7.67
N ILE A 347 -6.91 -10.47 -8.21
CA ILE A 347 -6.81 -11.72 -7.43
C ILE A 347 -5.37 -11.89 -6.91
N PRO A 348 -5.13 -11.88 -5.58
CA PRO A 348 -3.77 -11.98 -5.02
C PRO A 348 -3.08 -13.31 -5.36
N PRO A 349 -1.73 -13.37 -5.33
CA PRO A 349 -0.83 -12.28 -4.97
C PRO A 349 -0.59 -11.29 -6.12
N MET A 350 -0.49 -10.01 -5.78
CA MET A 350 -0.07 -8.92 -6.66
C MET A 350 1.10 -8.15 -6.01
N GLU A 351 1.50 -7.01 -6.57
CA GLU A 351 2.57 -6.16 -6.01
C GLU A 351 2.23 -5.63 -4.60
N ASP A 352 0.97 -5.29 -4.37
CA ASP A 352 0.44 -4.83 -3.08
C ASP A 352 0.59 -5.86 -1.94
N PHE A 353 0.52 -7.16 -2.24
CA PHE A 353 0.77 -8.24 -1.29
C PHE A 353 2.18 -8.14 -0.70
N TYR A 354 3.21 -7.89 -1.52
CA TYR A 354 4.58 -7.76 -1.04
C TYR A 354 4.80 -6.46 -0.26
N MET A 355 4.20 -5.35 -0.71
CA MET A 355 4.26 -4.07 0.01
C MET A 355 3.61 -4.20 1.40
N GLY A 356 2.45 -4.82 1.48
CA GLY A 356 1.74 -5.06 2.72
C GLY A 356 2.48 -6.05 3.64
N ALA A 357 3.01 -7.14 3.10
CA ALA A 357 3.82 -8.08 3.88
C ALA A 357 5.10 -7.44 4.44
N ALA A 358 5.74 -6.55 3.67
CA ALA A 358 6.88 -5.77 4.16
C ALA A 358 6.48 -4.83 5.30
N SER A 359 5.32 -4.17 5.20
CA SER A 359 4.77 -3.35 6.30
C SER A 359 4.57 -4.19 7.57
N VAL A 360 3.98 -5.38 7.48
CA VAL A 360 3.80 -6.27 8.64
C VAL A 360 5.14 -6.59 9.31
N LYS A 361 6.18 -6.90 8.54
CA LYS A 361 7.53 -7.17 9.09
C LYS A 361 8.13 -5.94 9.76
N LEU A 362 8.10 -4.79 9.09
CA LEU A 362 8.69 -3.54 9.58
C LEU A 362 8.02 -3.05 10.88
N PHE A 363 6.71 -3.23 11.00
CA PHE A 363 5.93 -2.79 12.16
C PHE A 363 5.70 -3.89 13.21
N MET A 364 6.21 -5.11 12.99
CA MET A 364 6.18 -6.21 13.97
C MET A 364 6.67 -5.80 15.37
N PRO A 365 7.72 -4.96 15.53
CA PRO A 365 8.11 -4.46 16.85
C PRO A 365 7.00 -3.69 17.58
N ILE A 366 6.14 -2.94 16.87
CA ILE A 366 4.98 -2.24 17.45
C ILE A 366 3.95 -3.25 17.94
N PHE A 367 3.64 -4.26 17.13
CA PHE A 367 2.72 -5.34 17.54
C PHE A 367 3.23 -6.04 18.80
N LYS A 368 4.51 -6.38 18.87
CA LYS A 368 5.12 -7.04 20.04
C LYS A 368 5.23 -6.13 21.27
N MET A 369 5.25 -4.81 21.09
CA MET A 369 5.18 -3.87 22.21
C MET A 369 3.81 -3.91 22.89
N ASN A 370 2.73 -3.98 22.11
CA ASN A 370 1.36 -4.06 22.63
C ASN A 370 0.96 -5.49 23.04
N PHE A 371 1.48 -6.49 22.33
CA PHE A 371 1.16 -7.91 22.52
C PHE A 371 2.46 -8.75 22.55
N PRO A 372 3.18 -8.76 23.69
CA PRO A 372 4.46 -9.47 23.80
C PRO A 372 4.38 -10.98 23.57
N GLU A 373 3.17 -11.56 23.65
CA GLU A 373 2.94 -12.96 23.34
C GLU A 373 2.95 -13.30 21.85
N ILE A 374 2.76 -12.31 20.95
CA ILE A 374 2.76 -12.54 19.51
C ILE A 374 4.18 -12.95 19.09
N VAL A 375 4.28 -14.10 18.44
CA VAL A 375 5.51 -14.59 17.83
C VAL A 375 5.61 -14.08 16.41
N ASP A 376 4.56 -14.28 15.61
CA ASP A 376 4.51 -13.83 14.23
C ASP A 376 3.07 -13.61 13.72
N ILE A 377 2.94 -12.89 12.60
CA ILE A 377 1.69 -12.57 11.91
C ILE A 377 1.86 -12.76 10.41
N ALA A 378 0.92 -13.46 9.77
CA ALA A 378 0.86 -13.59 8.32
C ALA A 378 -0.51 -13.19 7.77
N LEU A 379 -0.48 -12.57 6.59
CA LEU A 379 -1.62 -12.17 5.79
C LEU A 379 -1.56 -12.98 4.48
N PRO A 380 -2.13 -14.20 4.44
CA PRO A 380 -2.01 -15.08 3.26
C PRO A 380 -2.68 -14.46 2.03
N ALA A 381 -2.09 -14.68 0.85
CA ALA A 381 -2.65 -14.18 -0.41
C ALA A 381 -4.05 -14.77 -0.67
N GLU A 382 -4.23 -16.07 -0.38
CA GLU A 382 -5.50 -16.78 -0.51
C GLU A 382 -6.58 -16.24 0.45
N GLY A 383 -6.15 -15.58 1.53
CA GLY A 383 -7.01 -14.89 2.48
C GLY A 383 -7.40 -13.49 2.06
N VAL A 384 -7.15 -13.11 0.81
CA VAL A 384 -7.31 -11.74 0.30
C VAL A 384 -6.49 -10.76 1.16
N PHE A 385 -5.24 -11.13 1.43
CA PHE A 385 -4.29 -10.39 2.25
C PHE A 385 -4.82 -10.04 3.65
N HIS A 386 -5.47 -8.89 3.86
CA HIS A 386 -5.91 -8.43 5.19
C HIS A 386 -7.24 -9.01 5.67
N ASN A 387 -8.02 -9.65 4.80
CA ASN A 387 -9.32 -10.21 5.21
C ASN A 387 -9.15 -11.43 6.14
N ALA A 388 -8.12 -12.25 5.94
CA ALA A 388 -7.74 -13.31 6.87
C ALA A 388 -6.33 -13.09 7.40
N VAL A 389 -6.17 -13.21 8.72
CA VAL A 389 -4.88 -13.02 9.39
C VAL A 389 -4.59 -14.23 10.28
N PHE A 390 -3.40 -14.78 10.14
CA PHE A 390 -2.88 -15.86 10.96
C PHE A 390 -1.90 -15.29 11.99
N VAL A 391 -2.05 -15.70 13.26
CA VAL A 391 -1.24 -15.17 14.37
C VAL A 391 -0.73 -16.33 15.21
N SER A 392 0.58 -16.43 15.39
CA SER A 392 1.16 -17.39 16.33
C SER A 392 1.45 -16.71 17.67
N ILE A 393 1.06 -17.36 18.77
CA ILE A 393 1.25 -16.80 20.12
C ILE A 393 1.94 -17.79 21.06
N LYS A 394 2.77 -17.25 21.95
CA LYS A 394 3.27 -17.98 23.11
C LYS A 394 2.25 -17.91 24.25
N LYS A 395 1.26 -18.80 24.19
CA LYS A 395 0.15 -18.87 25.16
C LYS A 395 0.66 -19.26 26.56
N THR A 396 0.16 -18.57 27.58
CA THR A 396 0.56 -18.71 28.99
C THR A 396 -0.63 -18.79 29.96
N TYR A 397 -1.83 -18.39 29.54
CA TYR A 397 -3.06 -18.48 30.31
C TYR A 397 -4.28 -18.77 29.40
N PRO A 398 -5.36 -19.33 29.95
CA PRO A 398 -6.58 -19.60 29.18
C PRO A 398 -7.17 -18.32 28.59
N MET A 399 -7.82 -18.42 27.44
CA MET A 399 -8.48 -17.33 26.70
C MET A 399 -7.55 -16.25 26.13
N GLN A 400 -6.23 -16.42 26.19
CA GLN A 400 -5.27 -15.44 25.69
C GLN A 400 -5.41 -15.17 24.18
N ALA A 401 -5.83 -16.17 23.39
CA ALA A 401 -6.11 -16.01 21.97
C ALA A 401 -7.19 -14.94 21.71
N TYR A 402 -8.27 -14.94 22.51
CA TYR A 402 -9.36 -13.96 22.42
C TYR A 402 -8.90 -12.55 22.79
N LYS A 403 -7.99 -12.41 23.77
CA LYS A 403 -7.35 -11.12 24.10
C LYS A 403 -6.63 -10.55 22.89
N VAL A 404 -5.85 -11.38 22.19
CA VAL A 404 -5.12 -10.97 20.98
C VAL A 404 -6.08 -10.62 19.86
N MET A 405 -7.14 -11.40 19.65
CA MET A 405 -8.16 -11.11 18.63
C MET A 405 -8.82 -9.73 18.83
N HIS A 406 -9.30 -9.44 20.03
CA HIS A 406 -9.89 -8.14 20.35
C HIS A 406 -8.87 -7.00 20.23
N GLY A 407 -7.63 -7.24 20.65
CA GLY A 407 -6.54 -6.27 20.53
C GLY A 407 -6.25 -5.90 19.08
N LEU A 408 -6.14 -6.89 18.19
CA LEU A 408 -5.88 -6.67 16.77
C LEU A 408 -7.05 -5.97 16.08
N TRP A 409 -8.29 -6.39 16.32
CA TRP A 409 -9.46 -5.68 15.77
C TRP A 409 -9.62 -4.24 16.28
N GLY A 410 -9.00 -3.90 17.40
CA GLY A 410 -8.95 -2.52 17.92
C GLY A 410 -7.81 -1.66 17.37
N MET A 411 -6.93 -2.20 16.52
CA MET A 411 -5.67 -1.55 16.15
C MET A 411 -5.59 -1.18 14.66
N GLY A 412 -5.50 0.13 14.38
CA GLY A 412 -5.16 0.66 13.06
C GLY A 412 -5.96 0.00 11.91
N GLN A 413 -5.27 -0.45 10.86
CA GLN A 413 -5.90 -1.12 9.72
C GLN A 413 -6.33 -2.57 9.99
N MET A 414 -5.86 -3.22 11.07
CA MET A 414 -6.32 -4.57 11.45
C MET A 414 -7.79 -4.58 11.86
N MET A 415 -8.39 -3.41 12.11
CA MET A 415 -9.84 -3.28 12.32
C MET A 415 -10.67 -3.78 11.13
N PHE A 416 -10.09 -3.83 9.91
CA PHE A 416 -10.79 -4.33 8.72
C PHE A 416 -10.75 -5.86 8.58
N THR A 417 -9.84 -6.55 9.27
CA THR A 417 -9.73 -8.02 9.19
C THR A 417 -11.03 -8.71 9.59
N LYS A 418 -11.45 -9.66 8.74
CA LYS A 418 -12.69 -10.43 8.92
C LYS A 418 -12.44 -11.70 9.71
N TYR A 419 -11.35 -12.39 9.41
CA TYR A 419 -11.01 -13.69 9.97
C TYR A 419 -9.67 -13.62 10.70
N LEU A 420 -9.66 -13.96 11.99
CA LEU A 420 -8.44 -14.15 12.78
C LEU A 420 -8.32 -15.61 13.19
N VAL A 421 -7.23 -16.27 12.79
CA VAL A 421 -6.88 -17.61 13.27
C VAL A 421 -5.64 -17.51 14.14
N VAL A 422 -5.79 -17.84 15.43
CA VAL A 422 -4.69 -17.80 16.39
C VAL A 422 -4.19 -19.22 16.66
N VAL A 423 -2.90 -19.45 16.44
CA VAL A 423 -2.21 -20.73 16.59
C VAL A 423 -1.08 -20.65 17.62
N ASP A 424 -0.54 -21.79 18.04
CA ASP A 424 0.61 -21.82 18.96
C ASP A 424 1.87 -21.25 18.30
N HIS A 425 2.79 -20.76 19.14
CA HIS A 425 4.10 -20.23 18.76
C HIS A 425 4.98 -21.13 17.88
N ASP A 426 4.75 -22.45 17.88
CA ASP A 426 5.53 -23.42 17.13
C ASP A 426 4.88 -23.80 15.78
N VAL A 427 3.85 -23.06 15.36
CA VAL A 427 3.20 -23.18 14.04
C VAL A 427 3.72 -22.07 13.12
N ASP A 428 4.16 -22.44 11.92
CA ASP A 428 4.54 -21.48 10.89
C ASP A 428 3.30 -20.84 10.25
N VAL A 429 3.06 -19.57 10.58
CA VAL A 429 1.91 -18.80 10.05
C VAL A 429 2.05 -18.45 8.57
N HIS A 430 3.25 -18.53 8.00
CA HIS A 430 3.48 -18.33 6.56
C HIS A 430 3.19 -19.62 5.75
N ASN A 431 2.91 -20.74 6.41
CA ASN A 431 2.48 -21.98 5.80
C ASN A 431 0.96 -22.18 6.00
N THR A 432 0.17 -21.74 5.02
CA THR A 432 -1.30 -21.87 5.06
C THR A 432 -1.77 -23.30 5.31
N SER A 433 -1.09 -24.32 4.75
CA SER A 433 -1.47 -25.72 4.97
C SER A 433 -1.26 -26.16 6.41
N GLU A 434 -0.22 -25.67 7.07
CA GLU A 434 0.05 -25.96 8.48
C GLU A 434 -0.96 -25.28 9.41
N VAL A 435 -1.28 -24.01 9.14
CA VAL A 435 -2.33 -23.28 9.88
C VAL A 435 -3.68 -23.96 9.74
N LEU A 436 -4.06 -24.39 8.51
CA LEU A 436 -5.30 -25.12 8.28
C LEU A 436 -5.32 -26.49 8.97
N PHE A 437 -4.20 -27.20 9.01
CA PHE A 437 -4.09 -28.44 9.78
C PHE A 437 -4.39 -28.20 11.26
N HIS A 438 -3.79 -27.17 11.87
CA HIS A 438 -4.04 -26.83 13.27
C HIS A 438 -5.44 -26.30 13.51
N LEU A 439 -5.98 -25.49 12.61
CA LEU A 439 -7.38 -25.06 12.63
C LEU A 439 -8.32 -26.26 12.69
N CYS A 440 -8.17 -27.24 11.80
CA CYS A 440 -9.05 -28.40 11.73
C CYS A 440 -8.81 -29.42 12.86
N ALA A 441 -7.58 -29.55 13.36
CA ALA A 441 -7.23 -30.56 14.37
C ALA A 441 -7.41 -30.07 15.81
N ASN A 442 -7.27 -28.76 16.07
CA ASN A 442 -7.22 -28.20 17.43
C ASN A 442 -8.52 -27.48 17.84
N THR A 443 -9.53 -27.40 16.95
CA THR A 443 -10.75 -26.65 17.24
C THR A 443 -11.97 -27.53 17.44
N ASP A 444 -12.78 -27.14 18.41
CA ASP A 444 -14.21 -27.43 18.48
C ASP A 444 -14.93 -26.14 18.04
N PRO A 445 -15.55 -26.10 16.84
CA PRO A 445 -16.04 -24.85 16.27
C PRO A 445 -16.99 -24.05 17.18
N GLN A 446 -17.84 -24.72 17.97
CA GLN A 446 -18.77 -24.01 18.87
C GLN A 446 -18.03 -23.39 20.06
N ARG A 447 -17.03 -24.10 20.60
CA ARG A 447 -16.28 -23.66 21.79
C ARG A 447 -15.21 -22.62 21.45
N ASP A 448 -14.53 -22.81 20.33
CA ASP A 448 -13.26 -22.15 20.03
C ASP A 448 -13.39 -21.02 18.99
N SER A 449 -14.62 -20.75 18.52
CA SER A 449 -14.91 -19.62 17.63
C SER A 449 -15.61 -18.48 18.38
N MET A 450 -15.37 -17.26 17.93
CA MET A 450 -16.13 -16.07 18.34
C MET A 450 -16.64 -15.36 17.10
N LEU A 451 -17.89 -14.90 17.16
CA LEU A 451 -18.46 -13.96 16.19
C LEU A 451 -18.66 -12.61 16.85
N THR A 452 -18.25 -11.54 16.18
CA THR A 452 -18.48 -10.17 16.62
C THR A 452 -18.78 -9.27 15.42
N ARG A 453 -19.04 -7.99 15.67
CA ARG A 453 -19.26 -6.96 14.65
C ARG A 453 -18.21 -5.87 14.78
N GLY A 454 -17.91 -5.19 13.68
CA GLY A 454 -17.05 -4.02 13.70
C GLY A 454 -16.98 -3.35 12.33
N PRO A 455 -16.08 -2.36 12.19
CA PRO A 455 -15.79 -1.75 10.89
C PRO A 455 -15.36 -2.81 9.88
N ALA A 456 -15.82 -2.67 8.65
CA ALA A 456 -15.33 -3.43 7.50
C ALA A 456 -14.65 -2.47 6.51
N ASP A 457 -13.85 -3.05 5.61
CA ASP A 457 -13.34 -2.30 4.47
C ASP A 457 -14.53 -1.84 3.62
N VAL A 458 -14.52 -0.59 3.16
CA VAL A 458 -15.57 -0.07 2.29
C VAL A 458 -15.59 -0.79 0.94
N LEU A 459 -14.48 -1.44 0.57
CA LEU A 459 -14.33 -2.23 -0.65
C LEU A 459 -14.86 -3.67 -0.52
N ASP A 460 -15.27 -4.11 0.66
CA ASP A 460 -15.71 -5.48 0.90
C ASP A 460 -17.14 -5.73 0.42
N HIS A 461 -17.26 -6.19 -0.83
CA HIS A 461 -18.52 -6.55 -1.50
C HIS A 461 -19.32 -7.68 -0.81
N ALA A 462 -18.73 -8.43 0.12
CA ALA A 462 -19.43 -9.49 0.84
C ALA A 462 -20.17 -8.98 2.10
N THR A 463 -19.99 -7.71 2.47
CA THR A 463 -20.77 -7.08 3.54
C THR A 463 -22.17 -6.69 3.06
N SER A 464 -23.15 -6.72 3.97
CA SER A 464 -24.52 -6.27 3.66
C SER A 464 -24.66 -4.75 3.65
N GLU A 465 -23.75 -4.04 4.34
CA GLU A 465 -23.75 -2.58 4.49
C GLU A 465 -22.31 -2.07 4.33
N ILE A 466 -22.13 -0.97 3.60
CA ILE A 466 -20.81 -0.38 3.33
C ILE A 466 -20.10 -0.05 4.66
N GLY A 467 -18.88 -0.57 4.81
CA GLY A 467 -18.03 -0.29 5.96
C GLY A 467 -18.48 -0.95 7.28
N ILE A 468 -19.49 -1.82 7.24
CA ILE A 468 -20.04 -2.51 8.42
C ILE A 468 -20.07 -4.01 8.18
N GLY A 469 -19.39 -4.79 9.04
CA GLY A 469 -19.27 -6.23 8.82
C GLY A 469 -19.20 -7.08 10.10
N GLY A 470 -19.45 -8.36 9.89
CA GLY A 470 -19.17 -9.41 10.88
C GLY A 470 -17.69 -9.77 10.89
N LYS A 471 -17.23 -10.29 12.04
CA LYS A 471 -15.86 -10.75 12.25
C LYS A 471 -15.89 -12.11 12.95
N MET A 472 -14.97 -12.98 12.56
CA MET A 472 -14.81 -14.31 13.13
C MET A 472 -13.39 -14.51 13.64
N GLY A 473 -13.27 -14.85 14.91
CA GLY A 473 -12.01 -15.22 15.54
C GLY A 473 -12.03 -16.70 15.89
N ILE A 474 -10.92 -17.39 15.66
CA ILE A 474 -10.80 -18.83 15.92
C ILE A 474 -9.55 -19.10 16.73
N ASP A 475 -9.74 -19.65 17.93
CA ASP A 475 -8.65 -20.11 18.78
C ASP A 475 -8.24 -21.53 18.36
N ALA A 476 -7.27 -21.63 17.43
CA ALA A 476 -6.66 -22.88 16.99
C ALA A 476 -5.46 -23.29 17.86
N THR A 477 -5.24 -22.64 19.00
CA THR A 477 -4.17 -23.02 19.94
C THR A 477 -4.51 -24.30 20.71
N ARG A 478 -3.49 -24.92 21.32
CA ARG A 478 -3.67 -26.00 22.29
C ARG A 478 -4.52 -25.52 23.47
N LYS A 479 -5.46 -26.37 23.90
CA LYS A 479 -6.38 -26.01 24.98
C LYS A 479 -5.80 -26.30 26.36
N MET A 480 -5.97 -25.34 27.26
CA MET A 480 -5.53 -25.35 28.65
C MET A 480 -6.72 -25.54 29.60
N ALA A 481 -6.43 -25.81 30.87
CA ALA A 481 -7.45 -25.83 31.91
C ALA A 481 -8.14 -24.45 31.98
N GLY A 482 -9.48 -24.46 32.01
CA GLY A 482 -10.31 -23.25 32.01
C GLY A 482 -10.99 -22.93 30.67
N GLU A 483 -10.61 -23.60 29.58
CA GLU A 483 -11.12 -23.31 28.22
C GLU A 483 -12.23 -24.26 27.77
N GLY A 484 -12.91 -24.93 28.70
CA GLY A 484 -13.97 -25.89 28.39
C GLY A 484 -13.49 -27.23 27.82
N PHE A 485 -12.19 -27.43 27.61
CA PHE A 485 -11.60 -28.71 27.22
C PHE A 485 -11.28 -29.57 28.46
N LYS A 486 -11.88 -30.77 28.55
CA LYS A 486 -11.79 -31.65 29.73
C LYS A 486 -10.90 -32.89 29.55
N ARG A 487 -10.38 -33.10 28.34
CA ARG A 487 -9.51 -34.26 28.02
C ARG A 487 -8.03 -33.88 28.19
N GLY A 488 -7.15 -34.86 28.20
CA GLY A 488 -5.71 -34.60 28.05
C GLY A 488 -5.39 -34.15 26.63
N TRP A 489 -4.58 -33.10 26.48
CA TRP A 489 -4.14 -32.66 25.15
C TRP A 489 -3.08 -33.63 24.59
N PRO A 490 -3.29 -34.24 23.42
CA PRO A 490 -2.35 -35.23 22.88
C PRO A 490 -1.08 -34.56 22.32
N PRO A 491 0.06 -35.27 22.29
CA PRO A 491 1.25 -34.79 21.59
C PRO A 491 1.05 -34.84 20.07
N LEU A 492 1.67 -33.90 19.34
CA LEU A 492 1.76 -33.96 17.89
C LEU A 492 2.72 -35.08 17.47
N ILE A 493 2.35 -35.87 16.46
CA ILE A 493 3.19 -36.95 15.95
C ILE A 493 4.47 -36.35 15.34
N LYS A 494 5.63 -36.81 15.80
CA LYS A 494 6.94 -36.48 15.24
C LYS A 494 7.71 -37.77 14.99
N MET A 495 8.33 -37.90 13.82
CA MET A 495 9.25 -39.00 13.55
C MET A 495 10.55 -38.79 14.33
N ASP A 496 11.19 -39.89 14.72
CA ASP A 496 12.51 -39.86 15.34
C ASP A 496 13.53 -39.13 14.43
N PRO A 497 14.29 -38.14 14.96
CA PRO A 497 15.24 -37.38 14.15
C PRO A 497 16.36 -38.22 13.53
N ALA A 498 16.82 -39.26 14.21
CA ALA A 498 17.85 -40.16 13.68
C ALA A 498 17.31 -41.02 12.54
N VAL A 499 16.05 -41.45 12.62
CA VAL A 499 15.35 -42.13 11.52
C VAL A 499 15.18 -41.20 10.31
N LYS A 500 14.74 -39.94 10.52
CA LYS A 500 14.66 -38.94 9.44
C LYS A 500 16.01 -38.77 8.75
N ALA A 501 17.07 -38.52 9.52
CA ALA A 501 18.42 -38.35 8.98
C ALA A 501 18.93 -39.61 8.27
N ALA A 502 18.57 -40.81 8.75
CA ALA A 502 18.91 -42.06 8.08
C ALA A 502 18.23 -42.19 6.70
N VAL A 503 16.95 -41.80 6.60
CA VAL A 503 16.22 -41.80 5.32
C VAL A 503 16.73 -40.71 4.38
N ASP A 504 17.07 -39.52 4.88
CA ASP A 504 17.63 -38.44 4.05
C ASP A 504 18.97 -38.85 3.42
N ARG A 505 19.81 -39.61 4.14
CA ARG A 505 21.04 -40.21 3.60
C ARG A 505 20.79 -41.23 2.48
N LEU A 506 19.59 -41.79 2.35
CA LEU A 506 19.23 -42.68 1.23
C LEU A 506 18.92 -41.91 -0.06
N LYS A 507 18.64 -40.60 0.03
CA LYS A 507 18.22 -39.78 -1.11
C LYS A 507 19.37 -39.22 -1.96
N GLY A 508 20.62 -39.47 -1.57
CA GLY A 508 21.83 -39.02 -2.28
C GLY A 508 22.31 -37.67 -1.80
#